data_AF-A0A355L5J6-F1
#
_entry.id   AF-A0A355L5J6-F1
#
_cell.length_a   1.000
_cell.length_b   1.000
_cell.length_c   1.000
_cell.angle_alpha   90.00
_cell.angle_beta   90.00
_cell.angle_gamma   90.00
#
_symmetry.space_group_name_H-M   'P 1'
#
loop_
_entity.id
_entity.type
_entity.pdbx_description
1 polymer ?
#
loop_
_entity_poly.entity_id
_entity_poly.type
_entity_poly.pdbx_seq_one_letter_code
_entity_poly.pdbx_strand_id
1 'polypeptide(L)' 'MKVDLQKELTDQLELKEVFSFKIGNFKLGFDEATVVSWIIIAVMTVLAIILTRNLKVTGEISKRQALLELAYEKAQ' A
#
# COMPACT_ATOMS: atom_id res chain seq x y z
N MET A 1 -2.12 -30.18 -23.80
CA MET A 1 -2.85 -29.36 -22.81
C MET A 1 -2.93 -27.96 -23.39
N LYS A 2 -4.08 -27.59 -23.99
CA LYS A 2 -4.24 -26.27 -24.59
C LYS A 2 -4.51 -25.32 -23.43
N VAL A 3 -3.49 -24.58 -23.03
CA VAL A 3 -3.59 -23.59 -21.96
C VAL A 3 -4.54 -22.50 -22.49
N ASP A 4 -5.76 -22.46 -21.98
CA ASP A 4 -6.74 -21.42 -22.30
C ASP A 4 -6.33 -20.11 -21.61
N LEU A 5 -5.26 -19.52 -22.13
CA LEU A 5 -4.64 -18.29 -21.65
C LEU A 5 -5.68 -17.17 -21.46
N GLN A 6 -6.66 -17.08 -22.35
CA GLN A 6 -7.74 -16.09 -22.25
C GLN A 6 -8.55 -16.25 -20.97
N LYS A 7 -8.79 -17.48 -20.52
CA LYS A 7 -9.58 -17.75 -19.32
C LYS A 7 -8.78 -17.40 -18.06
N GLU A 8 -7.51 -17.77 -18.02
CA GLU A 8 -6.58 -17.42 -16.94
C GLU A 8 -6.38 -15.90 -16.80
N LEU A 9 -6.26 -15.17 -17.91
CA LEU A 9 -6.17 -13.71 -17.90
C LEU A 9 -7.47 -13.07 -17.42
N THR A 10 -8.63 -13.64 -17.77
CA THR A 10 -9.93 -13.11 -17.36
C THR A 10 -10.14 -13.32 -15.86
N ASP A 11 -9.80 -14.50 -15.33
CA ASP A 11 -9.89 -14.80 -13.90
C ASP A 11 -8.93 -13.92 -13.06
N GLN A 12 -7.76 -13.55 -13.59
CA GLN A 12 -6.84 -12.61 -12.94
C GLN A 12 -7.34 -11.15 -12.96
N LEU A 13 -8.19 -10.79 -13.92
CA LEU A 13 -8.77 -9.46 -14.06
C LEU A 13 -10.07 -9.30 -13.25
N GLU A 14 -10.80 -10.38 -13.01
CA GLU A 14 -11.99 -10.37 -12.17
C GLU A 14 -11.61 -10.19 -10.70
N LEU A 15 -11.60 -8.93 -10.27
CA LEU A 15 -11.41 -8.55 -8.87
C LEU A 15 -12.54 -9.14 -8.03
N LYS A 16 -12.20 -10.10 -7.17
CA LYS A 16 -13.15 -10.76 -6.28
C LYS A 16 -13.66 -9.74 -5.25
N GLU A 17 -14.94 -9.41 -5.33
CA GLU A 17 -15.60 -8.58 -4.33
C GLU A 17 -15.67 -9.36 -3.01
N VAL A 18 -14.95 -8.89 -1.97
CA VAL A 18 -14.92 -9.56 -0.66
C VAL A 18 -16.11 -9.10 0.18
N PHE A 19 -16.51 -7.83 0.05
CA PHE A 19 -17.70 -7.27 0.66
C PHE A 19 -18.31 -6.20 -0.24
N SER A 20 -19.62 -6.29 -0.53
CA SER A 20 -20.35 -5.24 -1.23
C SER A 20 -21.46 -4.68 -0.35
N PHE A 21 -21.49 -3.35 -0.21
CA PHE A 21 -22.56 -2.66 0.50
C PHE A 21 -23.26 -1.72 -0.49
N LYS A 22 -24.59 -1.77 -0.49
CA LYS A 22 -25.42 -0.80 -1.22
C LYS A 22 -25.83 0.31 -0.26
N ILE A 23 -25.40 1.54 -0.56
CA ILE A 23 -25.87 2.76 0.08
C ILE A 23 -26.62 3.56 -0.99
N GLY A 24 -27.96 3.56 -0.90
CA GLY A 24 -28.84 4.16 -1.91
C GLY A 24 -28.61 3.56 -3.31
N ASN A 25 -28.29 4.40 -4.29
CA ASN A 25 -27.98 3.98 -5.67
C ASN A 25 -26.49 3.70 -5.91
N PHE A 26 -25.60 3.94 -4.94
CA PHE A 26 -24.17 3.66 -5.08
C PHE A 26 -23.86 2.26 -4.55
N LYS A 27 -23.35 1.39 -5.44
CA LYS A 27 -22.68 0.15 -5.05
C LYS A 27 -21.24 0.51 -4.71
N LEU A 28 -20.88 0.44 -3.44
CA LEU A 28 -19.49 0.42 -3.01
C LEU A 28 -19.10 -1.04 -2.83
N GLY A 29 -18.39 -1.56 -3.84
CA GLY A 29 -17.73 -2.86 -3.77
C GLY A 29 -16.35 -2.68 -3.16
N PHE A 30 -16.09 -3.33 -2.03
CA PHE A 30 -14.74 -3.48 -1.51
C PHE A 30 -14.16 -4.74 -2.15
N ASP A 31 -13.38 -4.52 -3.20
CA ASP A 31 -12.56 -5.56 -3.80
C ASP A 31 -11.39 -5.90 -2.88
N GLU A 32 -10.84 -7.09 -3.08
CA GLU A 32 -9.64 -7.54 -2.38
C GLU A 32 -8.49 -6.53 -2.53
N ALA A 33 -8.36 -5.91 -3.71
CA ALA A 33 -7.31 -4.92 -3.97
C ALA A 33 -7.45 -3.65 -3.10
N THR A 34 -8.67 -3.15 -2.85
CA THR A 34 -8.88 -2.00 -1.95
C THR A 34 -8.52 -2.34 -0.52
N VAL A 35 -8.90 -3.54 -0.05
CA VAL A 35 -8.54 -3.99 1.31
C VAL A 35 -7.02 -4.10 1.46
N VAL A 36 -6.34 -4.68 0.47
CA VAL A 36 -4.88 -4.75 0.44
C VAL A 36 -4.25 -3.36 0.41
N SER A 37 -4.80 -2.42 -0.37
CA SER A 37 -4.33 -1.03 -0.43
C SER A 37 -4.40 -0.33 0.93
N TRP A 38 -5.50 -0.50 1.67
CA TRP A 38 -5.65 0.08 3.01
C TRP A 38 -4.65 -0.49 4.01
N ILE A 39 -4.35 -1.78 3.93
CA ILE A 39 -3.31 -2.41 4.76
C ILE A 39 -1.95 -1.80 4.44
N ILE A 40 -1.60 -1.62 3.16
CA ILE A 40 -0.34 -0.99 2.75
C ILE A 40 -0.26 0.44 3.29
N ILE A 41 -1.31 1.24 3.13
CA ILE A 41 -1.36 2.62 3.64
C ILE A 41 -1.20 2.63 5.16
N ALA A 42 -1.87 1.73 5.88
CA ALA A 42 -1.76 1.64 7.34
C ALA A 42 -0.33 1.31 7.78
N VAL A 43 0.30 0.32 7.16
CA VAL A 43 1.69 -0.08 7.46
C VAL A 43 2.67 1.06 7.13
N MET A 44 2.56 1.67 5.95
CA MET A 44 3.39 2.81 5.54
C MET A 44 3.23 3.99 6.49
N THR A 45 2.01 4.27 6.93
CA THR A 45 1.73 5.35 7.90
C THR A 45 2.36 5.08 9.25
N VAL A 46 2.26 3.84 9.77
CA VAL A 46 2.90 3.46 11.04
C VAL A 46 4.42 3.57 10.94
N LEU A 47 5.01 3.07 9.85
CA LEU A 47 6.46 3.19 9.60
C LEU A 47 6.89 4.67 9.53
N ALA A 48 6.15 5.50 8.81
CA ALA A 48 6.42 6.93 8.74
C ALA A 48 6.35 7.59 10.13
N ILE A 49 5.36 7.28 10.95
CA ILE A 49 5.24 7.81 12.32
C ILE A 49 6.42 7.36 13.19
N ILE A 50 6.85 6.10 13.09
CA ILE A 50 7.99 5.58 13.86
C ILE A 50 9.30 6.24 13.41
N LEU A 51 9.50 6.41 12.10
CA LEU A 51 10.72 6.99 11.52
C LEU A 51 10.80 8.51 11.75
N THR A 52 9.66 9.19 11.81
CA THR A 52 9.58 10.64 12.09
C THR A 52 9.54 10.95 13.58
N ARG A 53 9.16 10.00 14.44
CA ARG A 53 9.27 10.18 15.90
C ARG A 53 10.74 10.19 16.32
N ASN A 54 11.12 11.26 17.01
CA ASN A 54 12.46 11.46 17.58
C ASN A 54 13.56 11.75 16.56
N LEU A 55 13.20 12.39 15.44
CA LEU A 55 14.17 13.01 14.54
C LEU A 55 14.95 14.09 15.30
N LYS A 56 16.23 13.83 15.58
CA LYS A 56 17.15 14.84 16.12
C LYS A 56 17.52 15.80 14.99
N VAL A 57 17.20 17.09 15.18
CA VAL A 57 17.46 18.20 14.23
C VAL A 57 18.89 18.76 14.38
N THR A 58 19.53 18.54 15.53
CA THR A 58 20.90 19.01 15.83
C THR A 58 21.65 17.99 16.70
N GLY A 59 22.89 17.64 16.30
CA GLY A 59 23.78 16.68 16.97
C GLY A 59 24.25 15.53 16.06
N GLU A 60 24.93 14.50 16.60
CA GLU A 60 25.27 13.29 15.83
C GLU A 60 23.99 12.61 15.33
N ILE A 61 23.78 12.68 14.01
CA ILE A 61 22.64 12.09 13.30
C ILE A 61 22.68 10.58 13.52
N SER A 62 21.56 9.99 13.98
CA SER A 62 21.50 8.53 14.17
C SER A 62 21.63 7.83 12.81
N LYS A 63 22.32 6.67 12.76
CA LYS A 63 22.49 5.88 11.51
C LYS A 63 21.18 5.61 10.76
N ARG A 64 20.05 5.57 11.48
CA ARG A 64 18.70 5.40 10.91
C ARG A 64 18.18 6.65 10.20
N GLN A 65 18.55 7.84 10.67
CA GLN A 65 18.20 9.12 10.04
C GLN A 65 19.04 9.36 8.79
N ALA A 66 20.34 9.06 8.84
CA ALA A 66 21.22 9.19 7.67
C ALA A 66 20.76 8.32 6.48
N LEU A 67 20.28 7.10 6.75
CA LEU A 67 19.68 6.25 5.72
C LEU A 67 18.39 6.85 5.15
N LEU A 68 17.59 7.50 5.99
CA LEU A 68 16.34 8.15 5.59
C LEU A 68 16.62 9.37 4.70
N GLU A 69 17.59 10.20 5.08
CA GLU A 69 18.06 11.35 4.30
C GLU A 69 18.63 10.91 2.94
N LEU A 70 19.43 9.84 2.91
CA LEU A 70 19.94 9.26 1.66
C LEU A 70 18.81 8.73 0.77
N ALA A 71 17.81 8.05 1.35
CA ALA A 71 16.67 7.54 0.59
C ALA A 71 15.81 8.69 0.03
N TYR A 72 15.65 9.78 0.78
CA TYR A 72 14.97 10.99 0.32
C TYR A 72 15.73 11.65 -0.84
N GLU A 73 17.04 11.83 -0.70
CA GLU A 73 17.90 12.40 -1.74
C GLU A 73 17.89 11.54 -3.03
N LYS A 74 17.80 10.22 -2.91
CA LYS A 74 17.70 9.28 -4.04
C LYS A 74 16.32 9.25 -4.71
N ALA A 75 15.27 9.63 -3.99
CA ALA A 75 13.90 9.64 -4.50
C ALA A 75 13.54 10.94 -5.24
N GLN A 76 14.33 12.01 -5.02
CA GLN A 76 14.25 13.28 -5.72
C GLN A 76 14.99 13.21 -7.07
#